data_AF-A0A2V9XQC6-F1
#
_entry.id   AF-A0A2V9XQC6-F1
#
_cell.length_a   1.000
_cell.length_b   1.000
_cell.length_c   1.000
_cell.angle_alpha   90.00
_cell.angle_beta   90.00
_cell.angle_gamma   90.00
#
_symmetry.space_group_name_H-M   'P 1'
#
loop_
_entity.id
_entity.type
_entity.pdbx_description
1 polymer ?
#
loop_
_entity_poly.entity_id
_entity_poly.type
_entity_poly.pdbx_seq_one_letter_code
_entity_poly.pdbx_strand_id
1 'polypeptide(L)'
;KAGIMLAGEGLHPTSKGARVKFSGGKRTVIDGPFTETKELIAGFWLWQVRSLEEAIEWVKRCPNPTGVEAEIEIRQVFEAEDFGAEFTPELREQEERLCAQIEKKKAS
;
A
#
# COMPACT_ATOMS: atom_id res chain seq x y z
N LYS A 1 14.95 4.27 -17.79
CA LYS A 1 14.10 4.08 -16.57
C LYS A 1 13.60 5.44 -16.16
N ALA A 2 12.29 5.64 -15.99
CA ALA A 2 11.72 6.94 -15.64
C ALA A 2 11.91 7.34 -14.16
N GLY A 3 12.43 6.45 -13.31
CA GLY A 3 12.75 6.76 -11.92
C GLY A 3 11.55 6.83 -10.96
N ILE A 4 10.34 6.55 -11.45
CA ILE A 4 9.09 6.71 -10.68
C ILE A 4 8.79 5.59 -9.68
N MET A 5 9.48 4.44 -9.78
CA MET A 5 9.18 3.26 -8.95
C MET A 5 9.83 3.41 -7.57
N LEU A 6 9.01 3.52 -6.52
CA LEU A 6 9.46 3.52 -5.13
C LEU A 6 9.53 2.10 -4.55
N ALA A 7 8.54 1.27 -4.87
CA ALA A 7 8.51 -0.13 -4.46
C ALA A 7 7.62 -0.95 -5.42
N GLY A 8 7.86 -2.25 -5.52
CA GLY A 8 6.98 -3.15 -6.26
C GLY A 8 7.19 -4.58 -5.82
N GLU A 9 6.17 -5.17 -5.20
CA GLU A 9 6.29 -6.47 -4.54
C GLU A 9 5.10 -7.38 -4.87
N GLY A 10 5.40 -8.67 -5.02
CA GLY A 10 4.40 -9.72 -5.10
C GLY A 10 4.03 -10.22 -3.70
N LEU A 11 2.76 -10.56 -3.49
CA LEU A 11 2.27 -11.12 -2.24
C LEU A 11 2.11 -12.65 -2.35
N HIS A 12 2.40 -13.35 -1.25
CA HIS A 12 2.07 -14.77 -1.16
C HIS A 12 0.56 -15.01 -1.20
N PRO A 13 0.12 -16.22 -1.64
CA PRO A 13 -1.29 -16.59 -1.59
C PRO A 13 -1.89 -16.40 -0.19
N THR A 14 -3.16 -16.02 -0.12
CA THR A 14 -3.84 -15.73 1.16
C THR A 14 -3.92 -16.94 2.09
N SER A 15 -3.78 -18.16 1.58
CA SER A 15 -3.62 -19.38 2.39
C SER A 15 -2.38 -19.37 3.28
N LYS A 16 -1.41 -18.50 3.03
CA LYS A 16 -0.22 -18.25 3.87
C LYS A 16 -0.31 -16.95 4.67
N GLY A 17 -1.44 -16.26 4.62
CA GLY A 17 -1.67 -15.00 5.32
C GLY A 17 -2.54 -15.16 6.57
N ALA A 18 -2.70 -14.06 7.31
CA ALA A 18 -3.62 -13.95 8.43
C ALA A 18 -4.24 -12.54 8.47
N ARG A 19 -5.43 -12.41 9.07
CA ARG A 19 -6.07 -11.13 9.39
C ARG A 19 -6.13 -10.94 10.90
N VAL A 20 -5.98 -9.70 11.35
CA VAL A 20 -6.19 -9.34 12.75
C VAL A 20 -7.45 -8.47 12.84
N LYS A 21 -8.51 -9.00 13.45
CA LYS A 21 -9.74 -8.25 13.71
C LYS A 21 -9.61 -7.49 15.03
N PHE A 22 -9.83 -6.19 14.97
CA PHE A 22 -9.91 -5.33 16.14
C PHE A 22 -11.37 -5.13 16.53
N SER A 23 -11.69 -5.31 17.82
CA SER A 23 -13.01 -5.04 18.39
C SER A 23 -12.82 -4.50 19.80
N GLY A 24 -12.84 -3.16 19.91
CA GLY A 24 -12.44 -2.47 21.14
C GLY A 24 -11.02 -2.86 21.57
N GLY A 25 -10.88 -3.36 22.80
CA GLY A 25 -9.61 -3.87 23.32
C GLY A 25 -9.22 -5.27 22.85
N LYS A 26 -10.07 -5.97 22.09
CA LYS A 26 -9.80 -7.35 21.63
C LYS A 26 -9.13 -7.34 20.26
N ARG A 27 -8.12 -8.21 20.12
CA ARG A 27 -7.42 -8.51 18.87
C ARG A 27 -7.54 -10.00 18.60
N THR A 28 -8.22 -10.37 17.52
CA THR A 28 -8.43 -11.78 17.12
C THR A 28 -7.68 -12.05 15.83
N VAL A 29 -6.79 -13.04 15.83
CA VAL A 29 -6.12 -13.52 14.62
C VAL A 29 -7.01 -14.53 13.90
N ILE A 30 -7.12 -14.40 12.58
CA ILE A 30 -7.86 -15.29 11.70
C ILE A 30 -6.91 -15.70 10.59
N ASP A 31 -6.46 -16.95 10.61
CA ASP A 31 -5.59 -17.49 9.57
C ASP A 31 -6.35 -17.61 8.24
N GLY A 32 -5.61 -17.58 7.14
CA GLY A 32 -6.16 -17.75 5.79
C GLY A 32 -6.65 -19.18 5.49
N PRO A 33 -7.21 -19.40 4.29
CA PRO A 33 -7.38 -18.45 3.19
C PRO A 33 -8.52 -17.45 3.44
N PHE A 34 -8.47 -16.32 2.74
CA PHE A 34 -9.56 -15.35 2.79
C PHE A 34 -10.69 -15.85 1.88
N THR A 35 -11.76 -16.33 2.49
CA THR A 35 -12.84 -17.08 1.82
C THR A 35 -13.83 -16.20 1.04
N GLU A 36 -13.86 -14.88 1.25
CA GLU A 36 -14.88 -13.96 0.69
C GLU A 36 -14.29 -12.86 -0.21
N THR A 37 -13.26 -13.17 -0.98
CA THR A 37 -12.68 -12.17 -1.90
C THR A 37 -12.96 -12.59 -3.33
N LYS A 38 -13.93 -11.92 -3.97
CA LYS A 38 -14.15 -12.02 -5.42
C LYS A 38 -12.88 -11.66 -6.21
N GLU A 39 -12.04 -10.80 -5.63
CA GLU A 39 -10.76 -10.38 -6.19
C GLU A 39 -9.66 -10.49 -5.12
N LEU A 40 -8.56 -11.16 -5.46
CA LEU A 40 -7.38 -11.30 -4.61
C LEU A 40 -6.28 -10.36 -5.09
N ILE A 41 -5.71 -9.58 -4.17
CA ILE A 41 -4.55 -8.73 -4.46
C ILE A 41 -3.29 -9.58 -4.47
N ALA A 42 -2.69 -9.75 -5.66
CA ALA A 42 -1.48 -10.55 -5.86
C ALA A 42 -0.17 -9.77 -5.66
N GLY A 43 -0.25 -8.44 -5.54
CA GLY A 43 0.91 -7.57 -5.47
C GLY A 43 0.51 -6.10 -5.45
N PHE A 44 1.50 -5.23 -5.30
CA PHE A 44 1.30 -3.79 -5.42
C PHE A 44 2.54 -3.13 -6.04
N TRP A 45 2.32 -1.95 -6.61
CA TRP A 45 3.38 -1.00 -6.96
C TRP A 45 3.16 0.30 -6.21
N LEU A 46 4.25 0.89 -5.74
CA LEU A 46 4.27 2.22 -5.17
C LEU A 46 5.06 3.13 -6.11
N TRP A 47 4.40 4.14 -6.66
CA TRP A 47 4.98 5.08 -7.61
C TRP A 47 4.97 6.49 -7.08
N GLN A 48 6.04 7.24 -7.37
CA GLN A 48 6.07 8.69 -7.27
C GLN A 48 5.81 9.28 -8.66
N VAL A 49 4.64 9.88 -8.83
CA VAL A 49 4.23 10.57 -10.06
C VAL A 49 3.64 11.93 -9.71
N ARG A 50 3.41 12.78 -10.72
CA ARG A 50 2.91 14.14 -10.54
C ARG A 50 1.39 14.22 -10.45
N SER A 51 0.68 13.19 -10.92
CA SER A 51 -0.79 13.11 -10.83
C SER A 51 -1.31 11.69 -11.03
N LEU A 52 -2.60 11.49 -10.73
CA LEU A 52 -3.31 10.24 -11.00
C LEU A 52 -3.34 9.92 -12.50
N GLU A 53 -3.52 10.91 -13.36
CA GLU A 53 -3.50 10.74 -14.81
C GLU A 53 -2.16 10.22 -15.30
N GLU A 54 -1.05 10.74 -14.73
CA GLU A 54 0.28 10.22 -15.04
C GLU A 54 0.40 8.74 -14.60
N ALA A 55 -0.10 8.37 -13.41
CA ALA A 55 -0.13 6.97 -12.97
C ALA A 55 -0.90 6.08 -13.95
N ILE A 56 -2.09 6.53 -14.38
CA ILE A 56 -2.94 5.79 -15.33
C ILE A 56 -2.21 5.57 -16.65
N GLU A 57 -1.56 6.62 -17.18
CA GLU A 57 -0.78 6.51 -18.42
C GLU A 57 0.44 5.59 -18.28
N TRP A 58 1.02 5.49 -17.09
CA TRP A 58 2.04 4.49 -16.79
C TRP A 58 1.47 3.06 -16.74
N VAL A 59 0.36 2.82 -16.04
CA VAL A 59 -0.28 1.49 -15.97
C VAL A 59 -0.63 0.98 -17.36
N LYS A 60 -1.17 1.83 -18.25
CA LYS A 60 -1.53 1.45 -19.63
C LYS A 60 -0.34 0.97 -20.46
N ARG A 61 0.90 1.32 -20.09
CA ARG A 61 2.13 0.87 -20.75
C ARG A 61 2.67 -0.43 -20.17
N CYS A 62 2.18 -0.86 -19.00
CA CYS A 62 2.58 -2.11 -18.39
C CYS A 62 1.96 -3.29 -19.15
N PRO A 63 2.69 -4.40 -19.33
CA PRO A 63 2.07 -5.62 -19.82
C PRO A 63 0.99 -6.08 -18.84
N ASN A 64 -0.08 -6.66 -19.37
CA ASN A 64 -1.11 -7.27 -18.53
C ASN A 64 -0.44 -8.32 -17.60
N PRO A 65 -0.56 -8.18 -16.27
CA PRO A 65 0.19 -8.99 -15.32
C PRO A 65 -0.23 -10.47 -15.29
N THR A 66 -1.46 -10.79 -15.69
CA THR A 66 -2.00 -12.17 -15.65
C THR A 66 -2.13 -12.80 -17.03
N GLY A 67 -2.05 -11.99 -18.10
CA GLY A 67 -2.30 -12.43 -19.48
C GLY A 67 -3.77 -12.75 -19.79
N VAL A 68 -4.67 -12.52 -18.84
CA VAL A 68 -6.13 -12.69 -18.94
C VAL A 68 -6.83 -11.43 -18.44
N GLU A 69 -8.14 -11.42 -18.32
CA GLU A 69 -8.87 -10.31 -17.71
C GLU A 69 -8.32 -10.02 -16.30
N ALA A 70 -7.94 -8.76 -16.08
CA ALA A 70 -7.36 -8.28 -14.83
C ALA A 70 -7.65 -6.79 -14.66
N GLU A 71 -7.77 -6.38 -13.40
CA GLU A 71 -7.96 -5.00 -13.01
C GLU A 71 -6.79 -4.54 -12.12
N ILE A 72 -6.44 -3.26 -12.23
CA ILE A 72 -5.47 -2.61 -11.36
C ILE A 72 -6.17 -1.39 -10.75
N GLU A 73 -6.34 -1.42 -9.43
CA GLU A 73 -6.80 -0.26 -8.67
C GLU A 73 -5.62 0.70 -8.45
N ILE A 74 -5.80 1.97 -8.78
CA ILE A 74 -4.81 3.03 -8.54
C ILE A 74 -5.35 3.95 -7.47
N ARG A 75 -4.58 4.13 -6.38
CA ARG A 75 -4.94 5.01 -5.27
C ARG A 75 -3.76 5.85 -4.85
N GLN A 76 -4.04 7.11 -4.53
CA GLN A 76 -3.08 7.99 -3.89
C GLN A 76 -2.85 7.56 -2.44
N VAL A 77 -1.59 7.61 -2.01
CA VAL A 77 -1.21 7.48 -0.59
C VAL A 77 -1.37 8.86 0.04
N PHE A 78 -1.96 8.92 1.23
CA PHE A 78 -2.06 10.18 1.97
C PHE A 78 -0.68 10.73 2.29
N GLU A 79 -0.50 12.03 2.08
CA GLU A 79 0.65 12.81 2.52
C GLU A 79 0.24 13.78 3.64
N ALA A 80 1.23 14.34 4.34
CA ALA A 80 1.01 15.25 5.48
C ALA A 80 0.10 16.43 5.11
N GLU A 81 0.22 16.90 3.88
CA GLU A 81 -0.50 18.03 3.31
C GLU A 81 -2.00 17.74 3.16
N ASP A 82 -2.39 16.48 2.96
CA ASP A 82 -3.80 16.08 2.77
C ASP A 82 -4.64 16.26 4.04
N PHE A 83 -4.00 16.28 5.20
CA PHE A 83 -4.67 16.44 6.50
C PHE A 83 -4.79 17.91 6.96
N GLY A 84 -4.18 18.85 6.23
CA GLY A 84 -4.32 20.29 6.48
C GLY A 84 -4.10 20.70 7.94
N ALA A 85 -5.04 21.47 8.51
CA ALA A 85 -4.96 21.95 9.89
C ALA A 85 -5.24 20.86 10.95
N GLU A 86 -5.83 19.73 10.56
CA GLU A 86 -6.07 18.57 11.44
C GLU A 86 -4.79 17.77 11.69
N PHE A 87 -3.74 18.00 10.88
CA PHE A 87 -2.40 17.48 11.16
C PHE A 87 -1.70 18.37 12.18
N THR A 88 -2.13 18.25 13.44
CA THR A 88 -1.57 19.04 14.54
C THR A 88 -0.06 18.84 14.64
N PRO A 89 0.70 19.82 15.16
CA PRO A 89 2.15 19.69 15.32
C PRO A 89 2.59 18.39 15.99
N GLU A 90 1.81 17.90 16.97
CA GLU A 90 2.08 16.66 17.69
C GLU A 90 1.95 15.41 16.81
N LEU A 91 0.95 15.39 15.91
CA LEU A 91 0.77 14.29 14.95
C LEU A 91 1.91 14.25 13.93
N ARG A 92 2.41 15.41 13.49
CA ARG A 92 3.57 15.50 12.58
C ARG A 92 4.82 14.92 13.21
N GLU A 93 5.15 15.37 14.42
CA GLU A 93 6.32 14.85 15.12
C GLU A 93 6.19 13.34 15.40
N GLN A 94 4.99 12.83 15.66
CA GLN A 94 4.76 11.41 15.84
C GLN A 94 5.01 10.61 14.56
N GLU A 95 4.56 11.12 13.42
CA GLU A 95 4.75 10.53 12.10
C GLU A 95 6.23 10.58 11.69
N GLU A 96 6.90 11.72 11.83
CA GLU A 96 8.35 11.87 11.60
C GLU A 96 9.17 10.91 12.47
N ARG A 97 8.83 10.77 13.76
CA ARG A 97 9.48 9.80 14.66
C ARG A 97 9.27 8.37 14.18
N LEU A 98 8.08 8.02 13.72
CA LEU A 98 7.76 6.69 13.21
C LEU A 98 8.54 6.40 11.93
N CYS A 99 8.54 7.34 10.98
CA CYS A 99 9.28 7.25 9.72
C CYS A 99 10.79 7.11 9.98
N ALA A 100 11.38 7.95 10.83
CA ALA A 100 12.80 7.86 11.20
C ALA A 100 13.16 6.52 11.89
N GLN A 101 12.25 5.96 12.71
CA GLN A 101 12.45 4.64 13.31
C GLN A 101 12.40 3.52 12.28
N ILE A 102 11.47 3.60 11.31
CA ILE A 102 11.35 2.62 10.22
C ILE A 102 12.60 2.67 9.34
N GLU A 103 13.10 3.85 9.00
CA GLU A 103 14.32 4.02 8.20
C GLU A 103 15.56 3.47 8.91
N LYS A 104 15.74 3.78 10.21
CA LYS A 104 16.84 3.21 11.00
C LYS A 104 16.82 1.69 11.05
N LYS A 105 15.63 1.09 11.14
CA LYS A 105 15.46 -0.37 11.12
C LYS A 105 15.70 -0.99 9.74
N LYS A 106 15.45 -0.26 8.65
CA LYS A 106 15.77 -0.72 7.29
C LYS A 106 17.27 -0.66 6.98
N ALA A 107 18.01 0.22 7.66
CA ALA A 107 19.45 0.41 7.49
C ALA A 107 20.33 -0.47 8.42
N SER A 108 19.71 -1.24 9.32
CA SER A 108 20.39 -2.21 10.21
C SER A 108 20.13 -3.64 9.74
#